data_AF-A0A958DVL4-F1
#
_entry.id   AF-A0A958DVL4-F1
#
_cell.length_a   1.000
_cell.length_b   1.000
_cell.length_c   1.000
_cell.angle_alpha   90.00
_cell.angle_beta   90.00
_cell.angle_gamma   90.00
#
_symmetry.space_group_name_H-M   'P 1'
#
loop_
_entity.id
_entity.type
_entity.pdbx_description
1 polymer ?
#
loop_
_entity_poly.entity_id
_entity_poly.type
_entity_poly.pdbx_seq_one_letter_code
_entity_poly.pdbx_strand_id
1 'polypeptide(L)'
;MFLERYFDKFEHYWEDDGTRKYFAIVLVGIFLLALLVIEFNRQGWLPGAVSPAVPTNHFFAVDIVFTFVLIIEIIGLVFGLARSVSNAVGIQIEILSLILLRASFKELTNFNEPIQWGDVSEPVLHMLSDAFGALVIFVILGYYYQLQKHRPITKSRQMQHRFVVAKKGLSLVLLVSFVAIGCYDVLLWLGHQKTFDFFSTFYTILIFADILIVLISTRYSANYYVLFRNSGFAFTTVMIRLALTAPPYINALLGVGAAIFAVGLTLAYNHLAPKDQHIDH
;
A
#
# COMPACT_ATOMS: atom_id res chain seq x y z
N MET A 1 -10.80 -18.33 17.74
CA MET A 1 -9.67 -19.24 17.98
C MET A 1 -9.19 -19.97 16.72
N PHE A 2 -10.05 -20.64 15.94
CA PHE A 2 -9.62 -21.28 14.67
C PHE A 2 -9.22 -20.26 13.59
N LEU A 3 -10.08 -19.29 13.28
CA LEU A 3 -9.80 -18.22 12.29
C LEU A 3 -8.52 -17.43 12.62
N GLU A 4 -8.26 -17.26 13.91
CA GLU A 4 -7.08 -16.57 14.42
C GLU A 4 -5.78 -17.34 14.12
N ARG A 5 -5.77 -18.67 14.32
CA ARG A 5 -4.61 -19.51 13.96
C ARG A 5 -4.38 -19.57 12.45
N TYR A 6 -5.43 -19.53 11.64
CA TYR A 6 -5.30 -19.51 10.18
C TYR A 6 -4.70 -18.18 9.70
N PHE A 7 -5.17 -17.06 10.24
CA PHE A 7 -4.63 -15.75 9.95
C PHE A 7 -3.15 -15.65 10.35
N ASP A 8 -2.81 -16.03 11.59
CA ASP A 8 -1.44 -15.95 12.09
C ASP A 8 -0.47 -16.85 11.29
N LYS A 9 -0.94 -18.02 10.84
CA LYS A 9 -0.14 -18.91 9.99
C LYS A 9 0.08 -18.34 8.59
N PHE A 10 -0.93 -17.69 8.02
CA PHE A 10 -0.85 -17.09 6.70
C PHE A 10 0.00 -15.81 6.70
N GLU A 11 -0.13 -14.99 7.74
CA GLU A 11 0.71 -13.81 7.99
C GLU A 11 2.19 -14.22 8.15
N HIS A 12 2.47 -15.25 8.95
CA HIS A 12 3.84 -15.73 9.15
C HIS A 12 4.48 -16.27 7.86
N TYR A 13 3.70 -17.00 7.06
CA TYR A 13 4.17 -17.50 5.77
C TYR A 13 4.44 -16.35 4.78
N TRP A 14 3.63 -15.30 4.81
CA TRP A 14 3.79 -14.11 3.97
C TRP A 14 5.04 -13.29 4.32
N GLU A 15 5.43 -13.28 5.59
CA GLU A 15 6.59 -12.53 6.09
C GLU A 15 7.93 -13.24 5.97
N ASP A 16 7.91 -14.55 5.71
CA ASP A 16 9.13 -15.34 5.61
C ASP A 16 10.05 -14.85 4.48
N ASP A 17 11.36 -14.82 4.77
CA ASP A 17 12.37 -14.39 3.80
C ASP A 17 12.42 -15.30 2.57
N GLY A 18 12.02 -16.58 2.72
CA GLY A 18 11.87 -17.53 1.61
C GLY A 18 10.76 -17.13 0.66
N THR A 19 9.60 -16.74 1.20
CA THR A 19 8.44 -16.28 0.42
C THR A 19 8.75 -14.99 -0.35
N ARG A 20 9.47 -14.05 0.27
CA ARG A 20 9.92 -12.82 -0.40
C ARG A 20 10.82 -13.10 -1.60
N LYS A 21 11.79 -14.00 -1.45
CA LYS A 21 12.68 -14.43 -2.55
C LYS A 21 11.91 -15.14 -3.66
N TYR A 22 10.96 -16.00 -3.30
CA TYR A 22 10.11 -16.67 -4.26
C TYR A 22 9.30 -15.67 -5.11
N PHE A 23 8.66 -14.68 -4.49
CA PHE A 23 7.95 -13.64 -5.22
C PHE A 23 8.86 -12.85 -6.16
N ALA A 24 10.07 -12.51 -5.73
CA ALA A 24 11.03 -11.82 -6.60
C ALA A 24 11.38 -12.65 -7.85
N ILE A 25 11.61 -13.95 -7.71
CA ILE A 25 11.88 -14.86 -8.83
C ILE A 25 10.68 -14.94 -9.77
N VAL A 26 9.47 -15.09 -9.23
CA VAL A 26 8.23 -15.13 -10.02
C VAL A 26 8.04 -13.83 -10.82
N LEU A 27 8.26 -12.67 -10.19
CA LEU A 27 8.14 -11.37 -10.86
C LEU A 27 9.14 -11.21 -12.02
N VAL A 28 10.39 -11.65 -11.84
CA VAL A 28 11.38 -11.67 -12.92
C VAL A 28 10.93 -12.59 -14.05
N GLY A 29 10.40 -13.77 -13.72
CA GLY A 29 9.83 -14.69 -14.70
C GLY A 29 8.68 -14.08 -15.51
N ILE A 30 7.76 -13.39 -14.83
CA ILE A 30 6.64 -12.66 -15.46
C ILE A 30 7.16 -11.57 -16.39
N PHE A 31 8.16 -10.79 -15.96
CA PHE A 31 8.75 -9.73 -16.79
C PHE A 31 9.35 -10.27 -18.09
N LEU A 32 10.19 -11.31 -17.98
CA LEU A 32 10.85 -11.92 -19.13
C LEU A 32 9.84 -12.55 -20.08
N LEU A 33 8.82 -13.24 -19.54
CA LEU A 33 7.75 -13.81 -20.33
C LEU A 33 6.95 -12.73 -21.06
N ALA A 34 6.60 -11.64 -20.39
CA ALA A 34 5.88 -10.52 -21.00
C ALA A 34 6.67 -9.92 -22.17
N LEU A 35 7.98 -9.68 -22.00
CA LEU A 35 8.84 -9.19 -23.08
C LEU A 35 8.86 -10.15 -24.29
N LEU A 36 9.00 -11.46 -24.05
CA LEU A 36 8.99 -12.46 -25.13
C LEU A 36 7.65 -12.49 -25.87
N VAL A 37 6.54 -12.43 -25.14
CA VAL A 37 5.19 -12.44 -25.73
C VAL A 37 4.92 -11.18 -26.55
N ILE A 38 5.34 -10.00 -26.05
CA ILE A 38 5.24 -8.73 -26.77
C ILE A 38 6.09 -8.76 -28.05
N GLU A 39 7.32 -9.28 -27.97
CA GLU A 39 8.19 -9.42 -29.14
C GLU A 39 7.61 -10.36 -30.20
N PHE A 40 7.06 -11.51 -29.78
CA PHE A 40 6.39 -12.42 -30.71
C PHE A 40 5.14 -11.81 -31.35
N ASN A 41 4.40 -10.96 -30.64
CA ASN A 41 3.29 -10.23 -31.25
C ASN A 41 3.80 -9.25 -32.31
N ARG A 42 4.86 -8.51 -32.00
CA ARG A 42 5.47 -7.53 -32.91
C ARG A 42 6.00 -8.19 -34.19
N GLN A 43 6.50 -9.41 -34.10
CA GLN A 43 6.97 -10.20 -35.24
C GLN A 43 5.84 -10.90 -36.02
N GLY A 44 4.59 -10.78 -35.57
CA GLY A 44 3.42 -11.38 -36.22
C GLY A 44 3.30 -12.89 -36.02
N TRP A 45 3.96 -13.46 -35.01
CA TRP A 45 3.97 -14.90 -34.75
C TRP A 45 2.79 -15.37 -33.87
N LEU A 46 2.04 -14.43 -33.28
CA LEU A 46 0.87 -14.77 -32.47
C LEU A 46 -0.38 -15.07 -33.33
N PRO A 47 -1.19 -16.09 -32.96
CA PRO A 47 -2.48 -16.34 -33.60
C PRO A 47 -3.37 -15.09 -33.61
N GLY A 48 -4.16 -14.90 -34.68
CA GLY A 48 -5.03 -13.73 -34.83
C GLY A 48 -6.08 -13.53 -33.73
N ALA A 49 -6.37 -14.55 -32.92
CA ALA A 49 -7.25 -14.44 -31.76
C ALA A 49 -6.58 -13.81 -30.52
N VAL A 50 -5.25 -13.91 -30.39
CA VAL A 50 -4.47 -13.41 -29.24
C VAL A 50 -3.65 -12.16 -29.58
N SER A 51 -3.33 -11.95 -30.86
CA SER A 51 -2.59 -10.77 -31.31
C SER A 51 -3.22 -9.42 -30.91
N PRO A 52 -4.56 -9.23 -30.95
CA PRO A 52 -5.18 -7.97 -30.51
C PRO A 52 -5.12 -7.75 -29.00
N ALA A 53 -4.97 -8.80 -28.20
CA ALA A 53 -4.98 -8.72 -26.74
C ALA A 53 -3.61 -8.40 -26.15
N VAL A 54 -2.53 -8.57 -26.93
CA VAL A 54 -1.15 -8.34 -26.49
C VAL A 54 -0.67 -6.99 -27.02
N PRO A 55 -0.19 -6.07 -26.17
CA PRO A 55 0.39 -4.82 -26.64
C PRO A 55 1.69 -5.03 -27.44
N THR A 56 2.04 -4.06 -28.28
CA THR A 56 3.27 -4.10 -29.10
C THR A 56 4.43 -3.30 -28.51
N ASN A 57 4.17 -2.53 -27.45
CA ASN A 57 5.15 -1.69 -26.76
C ASN A 57 5.82 -2.48 -25.62
N HIS A 58 7.16 -2.55 -25.60
CA HIS A 58 7.91 -3.30 -24.58
C HIS A 58 7.75 -2.71 -23.18
N PHE A 59 7.51 -1.41 -23.06
CA PHE A 59 7.25 -0.76 -21.77
C PHE A 59 6.01 -1.34 -21.08
N PHE A 60 5.07 -1.94 -21.81
CA PHE A 60 3.91 -2.59 -21.19
C PHE A 60 4.30 -3.78 -20.28
N ALA A 61 5.43 -4.44 -20.53
CA ALA A 61 5.94 -5.48 -19.62
C ALA A 61 6.21 -4.94 -18.20
N VAL A 62 6.61 -3.67 -18.10
CA VAL A 62 6.84 -2.99 -16.83
C VAL A 62 5.53 -2.80 -16.06
N ASP A 63 4.46 -2.37 -16.75
CA ASP A 63 3.13 -2.19 -16.13
C ASP A 63 2.54 -3.51 -15.62
N ILE A 64 2.71 -4.62 -16.37
CA ILE A 64 2.31 -5.96 -15.91
C ILE A 64 3.01 -6.29 -14.59
N VAL A 65 4.33 -6.18 -14.54
CA VAL A 65 5.11 -6.51 -13.34
C VAL A 65 4.70 -5.64 -12.17
N PHE A 66 4.58 -4.33 -12.35
CA PHE A 66 4.16 -3.44 -11.28
C PHE A 66 2.75 -3.70 -10.79
N THR A 67 1.82 -4.08 -11.67
CA THR A 67 0.49 -4.53 -11.26
C THR A 67 0.58 -5.74 -10.32
N PHE A 68 1.43 -6.73 -10.62
CA PHE A 68 1.66 -7.85 -9.72
C PHE A 68 2.33 -7.44 -8.41
N VAL A 69 3.29 -6.51 -8.44
CA VAL A 69 3.91 -6.04 -7.19
C VAL A 69 2.89 -5.29 -6.31
N LEU A 70 2.03 -4.46 -6.92
CA LEU A 70 0.96 -3.76 -6.20
C LEU A 70 0.00 -4.73 -5.52
N ILE A 71 -0.37 -5.84 -6.16
CA ILE A 71 -1.20 -6.89 -5.55
C ILE A 71 -0.53 -7.44 -4.28
N ILE A 72 0.76 -7.78 -4.37
CA ILE A 72 1.55 -8.29 -3.24
C ILE A 72 1.61 -7.24 -2.11
N GLU A 73 1.84 -5.97 -2.45
CA GLU A 73 1.90 -4.89 -1.47
C GLU A 73 0.57 -4.64 -0.76
N ILE A 74 -0.55 -4.71 -1.49
CA ILE A 74 -1.88 -4.54 -0.92
C ILE A 74 -2.18 -5.66 0.08
N ILE A 75 -1.83 -6.91 -0.24
CA ILE A 75 -1.99 -8.04 0.68
C ILE A 75 -1.14 -7.80 1.95
N GLY A 76 0.12 -7.42 1.80
CA GLY A 76 1.00 -7.08 2.92
C GLY A 76 0.44 -5.95 3.78
N LEU A 77 -0.19 -4.97 3.15
CA LEU A 77 -0.82 -3.86 3.84
C LEU A 77 -2.10 -4.26 4.60
N VAL A 78 -2.90 -5.19 4.07
CA VAL A 78 -4.07 -5.76 4.79
C VAL A 78 -3.62 -6.49 6.06
N PHE A 79 -2.48 -7.21 6.01
CA PHE A 79 -1.86 -7.80 7.21
C PHE A 79 -1.28 -6.74 8.14
N GLY A 80 -0.65 -5.69 7.60
CA GLY A 80 -0.15 -4.55 8.38
C GLY A 80 -1.23 -3.87 9.23
N LEU A 81 -2.47 -3.78 8.73
CA LEU A 81 -3.61 -3.22 9.47
C LEU A 81 -3.99 -4.03 10.72
N ALA A 82 -3.72 -5.34 10.73
CA ALA A 82 -3.95 -6.17 11.91
C ALA A 82 -2.92 -5.90 13.03
N ARG A 83 -1.77 -5.31 12.71
CA ARG A 83 -0.71 -4.94 13.68
C ARG A 83 -0.94 -3.58 14.33
N SER A 84 -0.06 -3.18 15.26
CA SER A 84 -0.24 -1.98 16.08
C SER A 84 -0.32 -0.72 15.21
N VAL A 85 -1.20 0.24 15.55
CA VAL A 85 -1.53 1.39 14.70
C VAL A 85 -0.29 2.26 14.39
N SER A 86 0.59 2.46 15.37
CA SER A 86 1.80 3.27 15.20
C SER A 86 2.87 2.61 14.31
N ASN A 87 3.08 1.29 14.41
CA ASN A 87 4.02 0.60 13.51
C ASN A 87 3.44 0.49 12.09
N ALA A 88 2.13 0.29 11.97
CA ALA A 88 1.46 0.21 10.68
C ALA A 88 1.64 1.49 9.86
N VAL A 89 1.60 2.68 10.49
CA VAL A 89 1.79 3.95 9.75
C VAL A 89 3.19 4.07 9.14
N GLY A 90 4.26 3.75 9.87
CA GLY A 90 5.62 3.81 9.31
C GLY A 90 5.78 2.88 8.09
N ILE A 91 5.29 1.65 8.21
CA ILE A 91 5.29 0.67 7.10
C ILE A 91 4.44 1.18 5.92
N GLN A 92 3.31 1.84 6.18
CA GLN A 92 2.48 2.40 5.11
C GLN A 92 3.16 3.56 4.39
N ILE A 93 3.91 4.41 5.10
CA ILE A 93 4.72 5.49 4.49
C ILE A 93 5.84 4.89 3.64
N GLU A 94 6.49 3.82 4.11
CA GLU A 94 7.49 3.06 3.35
C GLU A 94 6.89 2.52 2.05
N ILE A 95 5.78 1.79 2.15
CA ILE A 95 5.06 1.24 1.00
C ILE A 95 4.64 2.36 0.04
N LEU A 96 4.10 3.48 0.55
CA LEU A 96 3.73 4.61 -0.28
C LEU A 96 4.92 5.17 -1.07
N SER A 97 6.08 5.34 -0.43
CA SER A 97 7.28 5.83 -1.10
C SER A 97 7.74 4.90 -2.23
N LEU A 98 7.68 3.58 -2.01
CA LEU A 98 8.03 2.58 -3.01
C LEU A 98 7.01 2.54 -4.15
N ILE A 99 5.72 2.67 -3.85
CA ILE A 99 4.65 2.73 -4.87
C ILE A 99 4.82 3.97 -5.75
N LEU A 100 5.03 5.15 -5.16
CA LEU A 100 5.30 6.39 -5.93
C LEU A 100 6.55 6.23 -6.79
N LEU A 101 7.63 5.68 -6.25
CA LEU A 101 8.84 5.46 -7.05
C LEU A 101 8.58 4.53 -8.24
N ARG A 102 7.74 3.52 -8.08
CA ARG A 102 7.36 2.63 -9.19
C ARG A 102 6.38 3.25 -10.16
N ALA A 103 5.44 4.07 -9.69
CA ALA A 103 4.55 4.85 -10.55
C ALA A 103 5.35 5.72 -11.52
N SER A 104 6.50 6.25 -11.09
CA SER A 104 7.40 6.98 -11.98
C SER A 104 7.86 6.16 -13.20
N PHE A 105 8.14 4.87 -13.02
CA PHE A 105 8.50 3.98 -14.11
C PHE A 105 7.30 3.54 -14.95
N LYS A 106 6.08 3.55 -14.40
CA LYS A 106 4.85 3.25 -15.14
C LYS A 106 4.59 4.29 -16.23
N GLU A 107 4.94 5.55 -16.01
CA GLU A 107 4.81 6.60 -17.04
C GLU A 107 5.59 6.30 -18.33
N LEU A 108 6.58 5.39 -18.30
CA LEU A 108 7.26 4.91 -19.49
C LEU A 108 6.32 4.19 -20.48
N THR A 109 5.20 3.63 -20.02
CA THR A 109 4.23 2.99 -20.94
C THR A 109 3.53 3.99 -21.85
N ASN A 110 3.54 5.27 -21.47
CA ASN A 110 2.98 6.35 -22.27
C ASN A 110 3.95 6.82 -23.36
N PHE A 111 5.16 6.22 -23.45
CA PHE A 111 6.15 6.59 -24.43
C PHE A 111 5.91 5.82 -25.73
N ASN A 112 5.92 6.54 -26.85
CA ASN A 112 5.88 5.93 -28.17
C ASN A 112 7.28 5.43 -28.57
N GLU A 113 7.32 4.30 -29.28
CA GLU A 113 8.54 3.79 -29.92
C GLU A 113 8.53 4.20 -31.41
N PRO A 114 9.52 4.95 -31.94
CA PRO A 114 10.71 5.52 -31.30
C PRO A 114 10.44 6.82 -30.52
N ILE A 115 11.24 7.07 -29.47
CA ILE A 115 11.08 8.21 -28.56
C ILE A 115 11.27 9.55 -29.29
N GLN A 116 10.21 10.35 -29.37
CA GLN A 116 10.25 11.72 -29.88
C GLN A 116 9.98 12.71 -28.75
N TRP A 117 10.87 13.70 -28.58
CA TRP A 117 10.85 14.64 -27.45
C TRP A 117 9.56 15.48 -27.35
N GLY A 118 8.88 15.75 -28.47
CA GLY A 118 7.64 16.52 -28.49
C GLY A 118 6.48 15.86 -27.73
N ASP A 119 6.43 14.53 -27.73
CA ASP A 119 5.30 13.76 -27.19
C ASP A 119 5.53 13.22 -25.77
N VAL A 120 6.76 13.35 -25.23
CA VAL A 120 7.14 12.77 -23.92
C VAL A 120 7.20 13.79 -22.78
N SER A 121 6.99 15.08 -23.05
CA SER A 121 7.18 16.14 -22.05
C SER A 121 6.29 15.98 -20.81
N GLU A 122 5.02 15.63 -20.99
CA GLU A 122 4.05 15.44 -19.89
C GLU A 122 4.30 14.14 -19.09
N PRO A 123 4.46 12.95 -19.70
CA PRO A 123 4.84 11.73 -18.98
C PRO A 123 6.15 11.86 -18.19
N VAL A 124 7.14 12.60 -18.72
CA VAL A 124 8.40 12.86 -18.01
C VAL A 124 8.17 13.72 -16.77
N LEU A 125 7.27 14.71 -16.82
CA LEU A 125 6.94 15.52 -15.64
C LEU A 125 6.21 14.72 -14.56
N HIS A 126 5.28 13.83 -14.95
CA HIS A 126 4.65 12.89 -14.02
C HIS A 126 5.68 11.98 -13.36
N MET A 127 6.58 11.40 -14.16
CA MET A 127 7.68 10.56 -13.68
C MET A 127 8.55 11.30 -12.66
N LEU A 128 8.97 12.54 -12.97
CA LEU A 128 9.79 13.34 -12.08
C LEU A 128 9.05 13.72 -10.78
N SER A 129 7.77 14.08 -10.88
CA SER A 129 6.93 14.38 -9.71
C SER A 129 6.86 13.20 -8.75
N ASP A 130 6.59 12.00 -9.28
CA ASP A 130 6.44 10.79 -8.48
C ASP A 130 7.77 10.35 -7.87
N ALA A 131 8.86 10.37 -8.64
CA ALA A 131 10.20 10.03 -8.15
C ALA A 131 10.69 11.01 -7.09
N PHE A 132 10.47 12.32 -7.29
CA PHE A 132 10.86 13.33 -6.31
C PHE A 132 9.99 13.26 -5.04
N GLY A 133 8.68 13.07 -5.19
CA GLY A 133 7.76 12.82 -4.08
C GLY A 133 8.19 11.62 -3.24
N ALA A 134 8.51 10.49 -3.90
CA ALA A 134 9.03 9.29 -3.24
C ALA A 134 10.32 9.56 -2.46
N LEU A 135 11.27 10.29 -3.05
CA LEU A 135 12.53 10.65 -2.40
C LEU A 135 12.30 11.51 -1.15
N VAL A 136 11.44 12.52 -1.24
CA VAL A 136 11.09 13.38 -0.11
C VAL A 136 10.45 12.56 1.01
N ILE A 137 9.50 11.69 0.68
CA ILE A 137 8.86 10.79 1.66
C ILE A 137 9.90 9.88 2.31
N PHE A 138 10.83 9.31 1.53
CA PHE A 138 11.90 8.44 2.05
C PHE A 138 12.78 9.18 3.08
N VAL A 139 13.15 10.43 2.80
CA VAL A 139 13.91 11.26 3.75
C VAL A 139 13.10 11.52 5.02
N ILE A 140 11.82 11.91 4.89
CA ILE A 140 10.92 12.15 6.03
C ILE A 140 10.75 10.88 6.87
N LEU A 141 10.63 9.72 6.23
CA LEU A 141 10.53 8.42 6.89
C LEU A 141 11.78 8.11 7.71
N GLY A 142 12.98 8.45 7.20
CA GLY A 142 14.22 8.36 7.96
C GLY A 142 14.18 9.15 9.27
N TYR A 143 13.61 10.37 9.25
CA TYR A 143 13.37 11.15 10.47
C TYR A 143 12.27 10.55 11.35
N TYR A 144 11.18 10.06 10.76
CA TYR A 144 10.08 9.40 11.47
C TYR A 144 10.59 8.25 12.34
N TYR A 145 11.42 7.36 11.79
CA TYR A 145 11.98 6.23 12.52
C TYR A 145 12.94 6.66 13.64
N GLN A 146 13.73 7.71 13.45
CA GLN A 146 14.59 8.26 14.52
C GLN A 146 13.78 8.80 15.71
N LEU A 147 12.59 9.35 15.44
CA LEU A 147 11.70 9.93 16.45
C LEU A 147 10.83 8.90 17.17
N GLN A 148 10.67 7.71 16.58
CA GLN A 148 9.82 6.66 17.12
C GLN A 148 10.50 5.96 18.31
N LYS A 149 10.27 6.45 19.53
CA LYS A 149 10.59 5.71 20.75
C LYS A 149 9.60 4.57 20.90
N HIS A 150 10.06 3.33 20.75
CA HIS A 150 9.25 2.11 20.94
C HIS A 150 8.67 2.09 22.36
N ARG A 151 7.46 2.64 22.54
CA ARG A 151 6.73 2.61 23.82
C ARG A 151 5.41 1.88 23.61
N PRO A 152 5.21 0.71 24.26
CA PRO A 152 3.92 0.04 24.20
C PRO A 152 2.83 0.93 24.79
N ILE A 153 1.74 1.10 24.03
CA ILE A 153 0.70 2.11 24.28
C ILE A 153 -0.31 1.67 25.35
N THR A 154 -0.19 0.49 25.97
CA THR A 154 -1.25 -0.01 26.87
C THR A 154 -0.72 -0.92 27.98
N LYS A 155 -1.06 -0.59 29.23
CA LYS A 155 -0.67 -1.30 30.47
C LYS A 155 -1.57 -2.50 30.84
N SER A 156 -2.58 -2.88 30.04
CA SER A 156 -3.54 -3.95 30.39
C SER A 156 -3.62 -5.07 29.34
N ARG A 157 -3.23 -6.28 29.76
CA ARG A 157 -3.17 -7.53 28.96
C ARG A 157 -4.53 -8.01 28.44
N GLN A 158 -5.63 -7.68 29.13
CA GLN A 158 -6.98 -8.14 28.78
C GLN A 158 -7.69 -7.22 27.76
N MET A 159 -7.48 -5.90 27.80
CA MET A 159 -8.01 -4.98 26.78
C MET A 159 -7.28 -5.13 25.43
N GLN A 160 -5.98 -5.46 25.47
CA GLN A 160 -5.21 -5.79 24.26
C GLN A 160 -5.81 -6.97 23.49
N HIS A 161 -6.20 -8.05 24.18
CA HIS A 161 -6.71 -9.26 23.51
C HIS A 161 -8.04 -9.02 22.77
N ARG A 162 -8.97 -8.24 23.34
CA ARG A 162 -10.25 -7.91 22.67
C ARG A 162 -10.05 -6.99 21.45
N PHE A 163 -9.12 -6.04 21.54
CA PHE A 163 -8.78 -5.17 20.41
C PHE A 163 -8.05 -5.93 19.28
N VAL A 164 -7.15 -6.86 19.63
CA VAL A 164 -6.47 -7.72 18.66
C VAL A 164 -7.45 -8.63 17.92
N VAL A 165 -8.44 -9.22 18.63
CA VAL A 165 -9.46 -10.05 17.98
C VAL A 165 -10.33 -9.23 17.02
N ALA A 166 -10.71 -8.00 17.38
CA ALA A 166 -11.47 -7.12 16.48
C ALA A 166 -10.67 -6.76 15.22
N LYS A 167 -9.37 -6.49 15.36
CA LYS A 167 -8.47 -6.22 14.24
C LYS A 167 -8.30 -7.42 13.30
N LYS A 168 -8.09 -8.62 13.85
CA LYS A 168 -7.96 -9.84 13.05
C LYS A 168 -9.26 -10.17 12.30
N GLY A 169 -10.41 -9.96 12.94
CA GLY A 169 -11.72 -10.12 12.28
C GLY A 169 -11.90 -9.16 11.11
N LEU A 170 -11.53 -7.89 11.26
CA LEU A 170 -11.63 -6.89 10.20
C LEU A 170 -10.65 -7.15 9.04
N SER A 171 -9.42 -7.54 9.35
CA SER A 171 -8.43 -7.91 8.31
C SER A 171 -8.88 -9.12 7.50
N LEU A 172 -9.54 -10.11 8.13
CA LEU A 172 -10.15 -11.23 7.42
C LEU A 172 -11.27 -10.77 6.47
N VAL A 173 -12.16 -9.87 6.92
CA VAL A 173 -13.22 -9.29 6.08
C VAL A 173 -12.62 -8.53 4.89
N LEU A 174 -11.55 -7.76 5.11
CA LEU A 174 -10.82 -7.06 4.05
C LEU A 174 -10.16 -8.01 3.05
N LEU A 175 -9.60 -9.13 3.51
CA LEU A 175 -8.99 -10.12 2.63
C LEU A 175 -10.08 -10.81 1.77
N VAL A 176 -11.21 -11.15 2.37
CA VAL A 176 -12.35 -11.73 1.65
C VAL A 176 -12.92 -10.74 0.64
N SER A 177 -13.07 -9.47 1.00
CA SER A 177 -13.53 -8.45 0.05
C SER A 177 -12.53 -8.22 -1.09
N PHE A 178 -11.22 -8.23 -0.81
CA PHE A 178 -10.17 -8.15 -1.83
C PHE A 178 -10.34 -9.25 -2.89
N VAL A 179 -10.45 -10.50 -2.45
CA VAL A 179 -10.62 -11.66 -3.33
C VAL A 179 -11.95 -11.58 -4.08
N ALA A 180 -13.05 -11.20 -3.41
CA ALA A 180 -14.37 -11.12 -4.03
C ALA A 180 -14.41 -10.07 -5.16
N ILE A 181 -13.85 -8.89 -4.92
CA ILE A 181 -13.80 -7.80 -5.90
C ILE A 181 -12.87 -8.20 -7.06
N GLY A 182 -11.73 -8.83 -6.77
CA GLY A 182 -10.78 -9.26 -7.80
C GLY A 182 -11.37 -10.34 -8.70
N CYS A 183 -12.03 -11.34 -8.12
CA CYS A 183 -12.76 -12.35 -8.88
C CYS A 183 -13.87 -11.72 -9.72
N TYR A 184 -14.61 -10.76 -9.19
CA TYR A 184 -15.68 -10.08 -9.94
C TYR A 184 -15.12 -9.29 -11.13
N ASP A 185 -14.01 -8.57 -10.96
CA ASP A 185 -13.36 -7.83 -12.05
C ASP A 185 -12.83 -8.78 -13.14
N VAL A 186 -12.22 -9.90 -12.75
CA VAL A 186 -11.79 -10.95 -13.70
C VAL A 186 -12.98 -11.54 -14.46
N LEU A 187 -14.11 -11.78 -13.80
CA LEU A 187 -15.32 -12.27 -14.47
C LEU A 187 -15.89 -11.25 -15.47
N LEU A 188 -15.87 -9.96 -15.15
CA LEU A 188 -16.25 -8.90 -16.09
C LEU A 188 -15.29 -8.83 -17.29
N TRP A 189 -13.99 -8.93 -17.04
CA TRP A 189 -12.96 -8.96 -18.08
C TRP A 189 -13.15 -10.14 -19.04
N LEU A 190 -13.38 -11.35 -18.51
CA LEU A 190 -13.69 -12.55 -19.33
C LEU A 190 -14.99 -12.38 -20.11
N GLY A 191 -15.98 -11.69 -19.53
CA GLY A 191 -17.24 -11.35 -20.17
C GLY A 191 -17.16 -10.24 -21.23
N HIS A 192 -15.97 -9.70 -21.51
CA HIS A 192 -15.76 -8.54 -22.40
C HIS A 192 -16.59 -7.30 -21.99
N GLN A 193 -16.94 -7.21 -20.70
CA GLN A 193 -17.64 -6.05 -20.14
C GLN A 193 -16.63 -5.02 -19.64
N LYS A 194 -17.09 -3.78 -19.45
CA LYS A 194 -16.25 -2.72 -18.91
C LYS A 194 -15.84 -3.09 -17.48
N THR A 195 -14.54 -3.34 -17.29
CA THR A 195 -13.93 -3.54 -15.98
C THR A 195 -13.97 -2.25 -15.17
N PHE A 196 -13.87 -2.38 -13.86
CA PHE A 196 -13.76 -1.22 -12.96
C PHE A 196 -12.33 -1.13 -12.45
N ASP A 197 -11.97 0.02 -11.88
CA ASP A 197 -10.65 0.16 -11.26
C ASP A 197 -10.63 -0.62 -9.93
N PHE A 198 -10.20 -1.87 -10.02
CA PHE A 198 -10.06 -2.81 -8.91
C PHE A 198 -9.29 -2.19 -7.75
N PHE A 199 -8.15 -1.55 -8.03
CA PHE A 199 -7.26 -0.99 -7.01
C PHE A 199 -7.90 0.22 -6.32
N SER A 200 -8.44 1.17 -7.10
CA SER A 200 -9.11 2.36 -6.54
C SER A 200 -10.31 1.99 -5.66
N THR A 201 -11.09 1.00 -6.09
CA THR A 201 -12.21 0.46 -5.31
C THR A 201 -11.72 -0.15 -4.00
N PHE A 202 -10.65 -0.96 -4.04
CA PHE A 202 -10.13 -1.59 -2.84
C PHE A 202 -9.51 -0.59 -1.86
N TYR A 203 -8.77 0.42 -2.35
CA TYR A 203 -8.22 1.47 -1.50
C TYR A 203 -9.31 2.28 -0.80
N THR A 204 -10.44 2.50 -1.46
CA THR A 204 -11.62 3.12 -0.84
C THR A 204 -12.14 2.29 0.32
N ILE A 205 -12.26 0.96 0.16
CA ILE A 205 -12.68 0.06 1.24
C ILE A 205 -11.70 0.08 2.41
N LEU A 206 -10.39 0.12 2.12
CA LEU A 206 -9.36 0.25 3.13
C LEU A 206 -9.51 1.54 3.94
N ILE A 207 -9.81 2.69 3.31
CA ILE A 207 -10.09 3.96 4.02
C ILE A 207 -11.21 3.76 5.04
N PHE A 208 -12.33 3.15 4.63
CA PHE A 208 -13.45 2.92 5.54
C PHE A 208 -13.09 1.97 6.68
N ALA A 209 -12.31 0.93 6.41
CA ALA A 209 -11.82 0.02 7.44
C ALA A 209 -10.87 0.73 8.42
N ASP A 210 -9.99 1.60 7.93
CA ASP A 210 -9.07 2.39 8.75
C ASP A 210 -9.85 3.32 9.70
N ILE A 211 -10.88 4.00 9.19
CA ILE A 211 -11.80 4.82 10.01
C ILE A 211 -12.54 3.95 11.04
N LEU A 212 -13.03 2.77 10.65
CA LEU A 212 -13.72 1.85 11.56
C LEU A 212 -12.80 1.39 12.70
N ILE A 213 -11.52 1.11 12.43
CA ILE A 213 -10.52 0.76 13.45
C ILE A 213 -10.38 1.89 14.47
N VAL A 214 -10.34 3.15 14.03
CA VAL A 214 -10.28 4.31 14.94
C VAL A 214 -11.48 4.34 15.84
N LEU A 215 -12.68 4.27 15.27
CA LEU A 215 -13.94 4.34 16.01
C LEU A 215 -14.05 3.20 17.02
N ILE A 216 -13.56 2.00 16.70
CA ILE A 216 -13.47 0.90 17.65
C ILE A 216 -12.42 1.23 18.74
N SER A 217 -11.28 1.81 18.38
CA SER A 217 -10.20 2.12 19.34
C SER A 217 -10.60 3.18 20.38
N THR A 218 -11.45 4.15 20.02
CA THR A 218 -11.91 5.21 20.93
C THR A 218 -12.73 4.67 22.09
N ARG A 219 -13.38 3.51 21.91
CA ARG A 219 -14.11 2.79 22.97
C ARG A 219 -13.21 2.26 24.10
N TYR A 220 -11.91 2.11 23.86
CA TYR A 220 -10.99 1.39 24.76
C TYR A 220 -9.85 2.24 25.33
N SER A 221 -9.77 3.55 25.07
CA SER A 221 -8.74 4.44 25.63
C SER A 221 -9.34 5.73 26.22
N ALA A 222 -9.13 5.95 27.51
CA ALA A 222 -9.67 7.11 28.25
C ALA A 222 -8.73 8.32 28.33
N ASN A 223 -7.48 8.22 27.85
CA ASN A 223 -6.50 9.31 27.88
C ASN A 223 -6.53 10.13 26.59
N TYR A 224 -6.79 11.43 26.69
CA TYR A 224 -6.86 12.37 25.55
C TYR A 224 -5.61 12.30 24.64
N TYR A 225 -4.40 12.34 25.21
CA TYR A 225 -3.15 12.29 24.43
C TYR A 225 -3.01 11.00 23.59
N VAL A 226 -3.43 9.87 24.15
CA VAL A 226 -3.40 8.58 23.45
C VAL A 226 -4.47 8.51 22.37
N LEU A 227 -5.66 9.04 22.67
CA LEU A 227 -6.77 9.14 21.72
C LEU A 227 -6.39 10.02 20.52
N PHE A 228 -5.85 11.22 20.76
CA PHE A 228 -5.43 12.14 19.71
C PHE A 228 -4.34 11.52 18.82
N ARG A 229 -3.32 10.88 19.41
CA ARG A 229 -2.28 10.19 18.65
C ARG A 229 -2.84 9.06 17.77
N ASN A 230 -3.72 8.22 18.32
CA ASN A 230 -4.28 7.09 17.56
C ASN A 230 -5.19 7.58 16.43
N SER A 231 -6.01 8.61 16.66
CA SER A 231 -6.84 9.23 15.62
C SER A 231 -5.99 9.91 14.54
N GLY A 232 -4.92 10.61 14.93
CA GLY A 232 -4.01 11.24 13.99
C GLY A 232 -3.25 10.22 13.12
N PHE A 233 -2.85 9.08 13.68
CA PHE A 233 -2.24 8.02 12.88
C PHE A 233 -3.20 7.41 11.86
N ALA A 234 -4.46 7.23 12.21
CA ALA A 234 -5.41 6.76 11.22
C ALA A 234 -5.78 7.82 10.19
N PHE A 235 -5.84 9.10 10.56
CA PHE A 235 -5.94 10.18 9.58
C PHE A 235 -4.75 10.14 8.60
N THR A 236 -3.54 9.90 9.10
CA THR A 236 -2.35 9.68 8.25
C THR A 236 -2.57 8.53 7.29
N THR A 237 -3.07 7.38 7.77
CA THR A 237 -3.39 6.24 6.91
C THR A 237 -4.41 6.61 5.84
N VAL A 238 -5.48 7.34 6.17
CA VAL A 238 -6.45 7.82 5.16
C VAL A 238 -5.79 8.74 4.13
N MET A 239 -4.90 9.65 4.53
CA MET A 239 -4.16 10.48 3.58
C MET A 239 -3.27 9.65 2.65
N ILE A 240 -2.59 8.62 3.18
CA ILE A 240 -1.79 7.68 2.38
C ILE A 240 -2.67 6.98 1.34
N ARG A 241 -3.89 6.56 1.71
CA ARG A 241 -4.83 5.93 0.77
C ARG A 241 -5.26 6.88 -0.34
N LEU A 242 -5.59 8.11 0.02
CA LEU A 242 -5.96 9.15 -0.94
C LEU A 242 -4.80 9.43 -1.90
N ALA A 243 -3.56 9.43 -1.41
CA ALA A 243 -2.37 9.58 -2.24
C ALA A 243 -2.24 8.44 -3.28
N LEU A 244 -2.57 7.19 -2.91
CA LEU A 244 -2.50 6.04 -3.81
C LEU A 244 -3.54 6.06 -4.94
N THR A 245 -4.66 6.77 -4.75
CA THR A 245 -5.73 6.90 -5.74
C THR A 245 -5.71 8.24 -6.51
N ALA A 246 -4.87 9.17 -6.09
CA ALA A 246 -4.83 10.51 -6.66
C ALA A 246 -4.09 10.53 -8.00
N PRO A 247 -4.42 11.47 -8.90
CA PRO A 247 -3.66 11.68 -10.11
C PRO A 247 -2.22 12.15 -9.81
N PRO A 248 -1.32 12.10 -10.81
CA PRO A 248 0.02 12.65 -10.71
C PRO A 248 0.05 14.07 -10.14
N TYR A 249 1.16 14.44 -9.51
CA TYR A 249 1.34 15.65 -8.71
C TYR A 249 0.56 15.67 -7.38
N ILE A 250 -0.73 15.34 -7.41
CA ILE A 250 -1.59 15.33 -6.21
C ILE A 250 -1.23 14.13 -5.32
N ASN A 251 -0.97 12.97 -5.91
CA ASN A 251 -0.48 11.78 -5.22
C ASN A 251 0.79 12.06 -4.40
N ALA A 252 1.80 12.68 -5.00
CA ALA A 252 3.06 13.05 -4.38
C ALA A 252 2.84 14.09 -3.27
N LEU A 253 2.04 15.12 -3.53
CA LEU A 253 1.73 16.16 -2.54
C LEU A 253 1.01 15.59 -1.30
N LEU A 254 -0.02 14.77 -1.51
CA LEU A 254 -0.74 14.10 -0.43
C LEU A 254 0.17 13.15 0.36
N GLY A 255 1.04 12.42 -0.33
CA GLY A 255 1.98 11.50 0.30
C GLY A 255 3.01 12.21 1.18
N VAL A 256 3.60 13.29 0.67
CA VAL A 256 4.51 14.15 1.44
C VAL A 256 3.77 14.77 2.63
N GLY A 257 2.56 15.29 2.41
CA GLY A 257 1.72 15.86 3.48
C GLY A 257 1.40 14.84 4.58
N ALA A 258 1.06 13.61 4.21
CA ALA A 258 0.82 12.52 5.15
C ALA A 258 2.08 12.21 5.98
N ALA A 259 3.24 12.08 5.33
CA ALA A 259 4.50 11.80 6.01
C ALA A 259 4.90 12.91 7.00
N ILE A 260 4.77 14.19 6.59
CA ILE A 260 5.02 15.35 7.46
C ILE A 260 4.05 15.33 8.65
N PHE A 261 2.76 15.08 8.42
CA PHE A 261 1.78 15.02 9.49
C PHE A 261 2.10 13.90 10.49
N ALA A 262 2.50 12.72 10.02
CA ALA A 262 2.89 11.59 10.88
C ALA A 262 4.09 11.95 11.78
N VAL A 263 5.10 12.61 11.22
CA VAL A 263 6.27 13.11 11.96
C VAL A 263 5.87 14.18 12.97
N GLY A 264 5.09 15.19 12.55
CA GLY A 264 4.62 16.26 13.41
C GLY A 264 3.79 15.74 14.59
N LEU A 265 2.92 14.76 14.35
CA LEU A 265 2.14 14.08 15.39
C LEU A 265 3.05 13.35 16.39
N THR A 266 4.07 12.65 15.89
CA THR A 266 5.02 11.91 16.72
C THR A 266 5.83 12.87 17.60
N LEU A 267 6.27 13.99 17.04
CA LEU A 267 6.97 15.05 17.76
C LEU A 267 6.10 15.67 18.85
N ALA A 268 4.89 16.11 18.49
CA ALA A 268 3.95 16.73 19.41
C ALA A 268 3.61 15.78 20.57
N TYR A 269 3.34 14.51 20.27
CA TYR A 269 3.08 13.52 21.31
C TYR A 269 4.29 13.29 22.23
N ASN A 270 5.50 13.15 21.67
CA ASN A 270 6.70 12.93 22.46
C ASN A 270 7.06 14.11 23.37
N HIS A 271 6.67 15.33 23.00
CA HIS A 271 6.97 16.55 23.76
C HIS A 271 5.87 16.91 24.79
N LEU A 272 4.60 16.73 24.41
CA LEU A 272 3.44 17.18 25.21
C LEU A 272 2.79 16.09 26.05
N ALA A 273 2.98 14.81 25.71
CA ALA A 273 2.40 13.73 26.52
C ALA A 273 3.06 13.72 27.91
N PRO A 274 2.28 13.68 29.01
CA PRO A 274 2.82 13.56 30.35
C PRO A 274 3.74 12.34 30.41
N LYS A 275 4.99 12.52 30.86
CA LYS A 275 5.82 11.38 31.23
C LYS A 275 5.10 10.71 32.40
N ASP A 276 4.58 9.51 32.19
CA ASP A 276 4.12 8.65 33.28
C ASP A 276 5.21 8.67 34.36
N GLN A 277 4.96 9.40 35.45
CA GLN A 277 5.76 9.29 36.65
C GLN A 277 5.62 7.83 37.09
N HIS A 278 6.76 7.17 37.25
CA HIS A 278 6.84 5.91 37.98
C HIS A 278 6.11 6.11 39.30
N ILE A 279 4.95 5.46 39.46
CA ILE A 279 4.38 5.24 40.78
C ILE A 279 5.16 4.05 41.31
N ASP A 280 6.31 4.35 41.92
CA ASP A 280 6.97 3.45 42.85
C ASP A 280 6.14 3.45 44.13
N HIS A 281 5.40 2.38 44.36
CA HIS A 281 4.93 1.95 45.68
C HIS A 281 4.91 0.43 45.74
#